data_AF-A0A953IN72-F1
#
_entry.id   AF-A0A953IN72-F1
#
_cell.length_a   1.000
_cell.length_b   1.000
_cell.length_c   1.000
_cell.angle_alpha   90.00
_cell.angle_beta   90.00
_cell.angle_gamma   90.00
#
_symmetry.space_group_name_H-M   'P 1'
#
loop_
_entity.id
_entity.type
_entity.pdbx_description
1 polymer ?
#
loop_
_entity_poly.entity_id
_entity_poly.type
_entity_poly.pdbx_seq_one_letter_code
_entity_poly.pdbx_strand_id
1 'polypeptide(L)'
;MIQFLVWGLALVALAAPFVILYRAHRQGLFRAADPSLAAWVAFENRLDLRTRRLISAATLAASPHNSQPWRFVVGENEILLHADFT
;
A
#
# COMPACT_ATOMS: atom_id res chain seq x y z
N MET A 1 15.83 -45.20 15.17
CA MET A 1 14.47 -44.64 15.01
C MET A 1 14.42 -43.13 15.27
N ILE A 2 14.96 -42.61 16.38
CA ILE A 2 14.95 -41.16 16.72
C ILE A 2 15.74 -40.28 15.72
N GLN A 3 16.89 -40.74 15.24
CA GLN A 3 17.70 -40.01 14.25
C GLN A 3 16.92 -39.69 12.96
N PHE A 4 16.18 -40.65 12.41
CA PHE A 4 15.37 -40.43 11.19
C PHE A 4 14.25 -39.40 11.40
N LEU A 5 13.69 -39.33 12.61
CA LEU A 5 12.68 -38.34 12.98
C LEU A 5 13.28 -36.92 13.01
N VAL A 6 14.49 -36.78 13.55
CA VAL A 6 15.21 -35.49 13.62
C VAL A 6 15.59 -35.01 12.23
N TRP A 7 16.10 -35.90 11.36
CA TRP A 7 16.40 -35.56 9.97
C TRP A 7 15.16 -35.17 9.16
N GLY A 8 14.03 -35.86 9.37
CA GLY A 8 12.76 -35.52 8.72
C GLY A 8 12.22 -34.15 9.15
N LEU A 9 12.27 -33.84 10.46
CA LEU A 9 11.88 -32.53 11.00
C LEU A 9 12.77 -31.40 10.47
N ALA A 10 14.08 -31.63 10.40
CA ALA A 10 15.03 -30.67 9.85
C ALA A 10 14.75 -30.36 8.38
N LEU A 11 14.41 -31.37 7.58
CA LEU A 11 14.07 -31.19 6.16
C LEU A 11 12.78 -30.36 5.99
N VAL A 12 11.74 -30.67 6.77
CA VAL A 12 10.48 -29.91 6.73
C VAL A 12 10.68 -28.46 7.18
N ALA A 13 11.49 -28.25 8.23
CA ALA A 13 11.80 -26.91 8.75
C ALA A 13 12.54 -26.04 7.72
N LEU A 14 13.38 -26.64 6.86
CA LEU A 14 14.06 -25.93 5.78
C LEU A 14 13.19 -25.72 4.54
N ALA A 15 12.29 -26.66 4.24
CA ALA A 15 11.41 -26.58 3.07
C ALA A 15 10.28 -25.54 3.24
N ALA A 16 9.72 -25.42 4.44
CA ALA A 16 8.64 -24.49 4.74
C ALA A 16 8.94 -23.02 4.38
N PRO A 17 10.06 -22.40 4.81
CA PRO A 17 10.38 -21.03 4.44
C PRO A 17 10.60 -20.89 2.93
N PHE A 18 11.22 -21.89 2.27
CA PHE A 18 11.42 -21.87 0.82
C PHE A 18 10.09 -21.87 0.05
N VAL A 19 9.11 -22.68 0.48
CA VAL A 19 7.76 -22.70 -0.11
C VAL A 19 7.04 -21.36 0.10
N ILE A 20 7.17 -20.74 1.27
CA ILE A 20 6.57 -19.42 1.57
C ILE A 20 7.17 -18.35 0.67
N LEU A 21 8.51 -18.29 0.58
CA LEU A 21 9.24 -17.37 -0.30
C LEU A 21 8.86 -17.57 -1.78
N TYR A 22 8.78 -18.82 -2.23
CA TYR A 22 8.39 -19.16 -3.60
C TYR A 22 6.96 -18.69 -3.92
N ARG A 23 6.00 -18.92 -3.01
CA ARG A 23 4.61 -18.47 -3.19
C ARG A 23 4.53 -16.94 -3.17
N ALA A 24 5.23 -16.29 -2.25
CA ALA A 24 5.26 -14.83 -2.19
C ALA A 24 5.86 -14.21 -3.46
N HIS A 25 6.92 -14.82 -4.01
CA HIS A 25 7.49 -14.42 -5.30
C HIS A 25 6.50 -14.63 -6.46
N ARG A 26 5.85 -15.81 -6.54
CA ARG A 26 4.81 -16.12 -7.55
C ARG A 26 3.61 -15.18 -7.48
N GLN A 27 3.22 -14.77 -6.29
CA GLN A 27 2.11 -13.83 -6.05
C GLN A 27 2.52 -12.38 -6.25
N GLY A 28 3.80 -12.10 -6.53
CA GLY A 28 4.28 -10.75 -6.79
C GLY A 28 4.37 -9.86 -5.55
N LEU A 29 4.36 -10.44 -4.33
CA LEU A 29 4.49 -9.70 -3.07
C LEU A 29 5.82 -8.93 -2.96
N PHE A 30 6.83 -9.35 -3.73
CA PHE A 30 8.14 -8.69 -3.79
C PHE A 30 8.34 -7.80 -5.04
N ARG A 31 7.26 -7.48 -5.79
CA ARG A 31 7.39 -6.57 -6.93
C ARG A 31 7.58 -5.14 -6.44
N ALA A 32 8.78 -4.60 -6.63
CA ALA A 32 9.13 -3.22 -6.31
C ALA A 32 8.44 -2.19 -7.22
N ALA A 33 7.92 -2.60 -8.37
CA ALA A 33 7.17 -1.75 -9.29
C ALA A 33 6.05 -2.57 -9.93
N ASP A 34 4.81 -2.32 -9.52
CA ASP A 34 3.63 -2.81 -10.22
C ASP A 34 3.28 -1.79 -11.32
N PRO A 35 3.28 -2.18 -12.62
CA PRO A 35 2.84 -1.30 -13.70
C PRO A 35 1.43 -0.74 -13.48
N SER A 36 0.55 -1.44 -12.75
CA SER A 36 -0.77 -0.93 -12.39
C SER A 36 -0.71 0.32 -11.51
N LEU A 37 0.37 0.49 -10.75
CA LEU A 37 0.64 1.65 -9.90
C LEU A 37 1.39 2.76 -10.65
N ALA A 38 1.78 2.59 -11.91
CA ALA A 38 2.55 3.59 -12.64
C ALA A 38 1.82 4.96 -12.71
N ALA A 39 0.49 4.95 -12.87
CA ALA A 39 -0.32 6.17 -12.84
C ALA A 39 -0.30 6.84 -11.47
N TRP A 40 -0.35 6.05 -10.39
CA TRP A 40 -0.27 6.54 -9.01
C TRP A 40 1.10 7.14 -8.71
N VAL A 41 2.18 6.46 -9.09
CA VAL A 41 3.55 6.96 -8.95
C VAL A 41 3.76 8.25 -9.75
N ALA A 42 3.23 8.32 -10.97
CA ALA A 42 3.30 9.52 -11.80
C ALA A 42 2.49 10.69 -11.20
N PHE A 43 1.32 10.41 -10.62
CA PHE A 43 0.53 11.39 -9.89
C PHE A 43 1.29 11.91 -8.67
N GLU A 44 1.77 11.02 -7.81
CA GLU A 44 2.54 11.38 -6.60
C GLU A 44 3.74 12.27 -6.96
N ASN A 45 4.51 11.89 -7.98
CA ASN A 45 5.68 12.64 -8.43
C ASN A 45 5.37 14.04 -8.98
N ARG A 46 4.13 14.32 -9.40
CA ARG A 46 3.69 15.66 -9.86
C ARG A 46 3.21 16.54 -8.71
N LEU A 47 2.87 15.97 -7.57
CA LEU A 47 2.38 16.73 -6.42
C LEU A 47 3.53 17.38 -5.67
N ASP A 48 3.39 18.67 -5.38
CA ASP A 48 4.25 19.35 -4.42
C ASP A 48 4.04 18.82 -2.98
N LEU A 49 4.98 19.13 -2.10
CA LEU A 49 4.94 18.65 -0.71
C LEU A 49 3.68 19.11 0.03
N ARG A 50 3.15 20.30 -0.29
CA ARG A 50 1.96 20.87 0.35
C ARG A 50 0.71 20.09 -0.02
N THR A 51 0.51 19.84 -1.31
CA THR A 51 -0.65 19.09 -1.81
C THR A 51 -0.61 17.64 -1.33
N ARG A 52 0.57 17.01 -1.28
CA ARG A 52 0.72 15.68 -0.67
C ARG A 52 0.27 15.66 0.79
N ARG A 53 0.71 16.63 1.61
CA ARG A 53 0.29 16.72 3.02
C ARG A 53 -1.22 16.93 3.15
N LEU A 54 -1.82 17.75 2.30
CA LEU A 54 -3.26 17.97 2.28
C LEU A 54 -4.02 16.67 1.95
N ILE A 55 -3.63 15.96 0.90
CA ILE A 55 -4.26 14.69 0.50
C ILE A 55 -4.11 13.66 1.62
N SER A 56 -2.91 13.49 2.19
CA SER A 56 -2.71 12.57 3.31
C SER A 56 -3.59 12.90 4.51
N ALA A 57 -3.72 14.18 4.87
CA ALA A 57 -4.59 14.60 5.96
C ALA A 57 -6.07 14.36 5.63
N ALA A 58 -6.51 14.65 4.40
CA ALA A 58 -7.87 14.43 3.95
C ALA A 58 -8.22 12.94 3.95
N THR A 59 -7.42 12.08 3.33
CA THR A 59 -7.66 10.63 3.26
C THR A 59 -7.71 9.96 4.63
N LEU A 60 -6.97 10.50 5.62
CA LEU A 60 -6.97 9.98 6.99
C LEU A 60 -8.12 10.54 7.86
N ALA A 61 -8.82 11.57 7.40
CA ALA A 61 -9.94 12.12 8.15
C ALA A 61 -11.12 11.13 8.13
N ALA A 62 -11.79 10.96 9.28
CA ALA A 62 -12.99 10.13 9.35
C ALA A 62 -14.16 10.83 8.63
N SER A 63 -14.96 10.05 7.90
CA SER A 63 -16.21 10.50 7.28
C SER A 63 -17.31 9.43 7.39
N PRO A 64 -18.59 9.81 7.41
CA PRO A 64 -19.69 8.85 7.38
C PRO A 64 -19.56 7.88 6.20
N HIS A 65 -19.62 6.57 6.49
CA HIS A 65 -19.45 5.50 5.50
C HIS A 65 -18.14 5.56 4.69
N ASN A 66 -17.12 6.28 5.17
CA ASN A 66 -15.87 6.52 4.45
C ASN A 66 -16.07 7.10 3.04
N SER A 67 -17.13 7.88 2.83
CA SER A 67 -17.46 8.47 1.54
C SER A 67 -16.53 9.60 1.12
N GLN A 68 -15.79 10.20 2.07
CA GLN A 68 -14.81 11.25 1.85
C GLN A 68 -15.38 12.42 1.00
N PRO A 69 -16.50 13.05 1.43
CA PRO A 69 -17.31 13.95 0.61
C PRO A 69 -16.75 15.38 0.63
N TRP A 70 -15.45 15.54 0.37
CA TRP A 70 -14.77 16.83 0.39
C TRP A 70 -14.12 17.14 -0.96
N ARG A 71 -14.19 18.40 -1.35
CA ARG A 71 -13.51 18.96 -2.51
C ARG A 71 -12.66 20.14 -2.06
N PHE A 72 -11.36 20.07 -2.36
CA PHE A 72 -10.40 21.12 -2.02
C PHE A 72 -10.04 21.95 -3.26
N VAL A 73 -10.03 23.27 -3.11
CA VAL A 73 -9.40 24.21 -4.07
C VAL A 73 -8.19 24.82 -3.39
N VAL A 74 -7.00 24.56 -3.92
CA VAL A 74 -5.73 24.99 -3.33
C VAL A 74 -5.22 26.23 -4.07
N GLY A 75 -5.15 27.36 -3.36
CA GLY A 75 -4.53 28.60 -3.84
C GLY A 75 -3.16 28.84 -3.20
N GLU A 76 -2.51 29.96 -3.55
CA GLU A 76 -1.17 30.28 -3.02
C GLU A 76 -1.15 30.41 -1.49
N ASN A 77 -2.12 31.10 -0.89
CA ASN A 77 -2.18 31.33 0.56
C ASN A 77 -3.45 30.81 1.24
N GLU A 78 -4.29 30.07 0.53
CA GLU A 78 -5.54 29.56 1.07
C GLU A 78 -5.87 28.14 0.58
N ILE A 79 -6.74 27.47 1.31
CA ILE A 79 -7.34 26.19 0.93
C ILE A 79 -8.84 26.33 1.17
N LEU A 80 -9.63 26.31 0.10
CA LEU A 80 -11.08 26.31 0.18
C LEU A 80 -11.57 24.87 0.25
N LEU A 81 -12.44 24.56 1.21
CA LEU A 81 -13.04 23.25 1.41
C LEU A 81 -14.54 23.32 1.13
N HIS A 82 -15.00 22.53 0.18
CA HIS A 82 -16.40 22.39 -0.21
C HIS A 82 -16.88 20.96 0.06
N ALA A 83 -18.17 20.80 0.36
CA ALA A 83 -18.79 19.48 0.36
C ALA A 83 -18.91 18.94 -1.07
N ASP A 84 -18.59 17.66 -1.25
CA ASP A 84 -18.74 16.94 -2.50
C ASP A 84 -19.84 15.88 -2.36
N PHE A 85 -20.94 16.07 -3.08
CA PHE A 85 -22.09 15.17 -3.09
C PHE A 85 -22.27 14.44 -4.43
N THR A 86 -21.26 14.55 -5.33
CA THR A 86 -21.29 13.90 -6.65
C THR A 86 -20.66 12.52 -6.66
#